data_AF-A0A397WRK1-F1
#
_entry.id   AF-A0A397WRK1-F1
#
_cell.length_a   1.000
_cell.length_b   1.000
_cell.length_c   1.000
_cell.angle_alpha   90.00
_cell.angle_beta   90.00
_cell.angle_gamma   90.00
#
_symmetry.space_group_name_H-M   'P 1'
#
loop_
_entity.id
_entity.type
_entity.pdbx_description
1 polymer ?
#
loop_
_entity_poly.entity_id
_entity_poly.type
_entity_poly.pdbx_seq_one_letter_code
_entity_poly.pdbx_strand_id
1 'polypeptide(L)'
;MRYKVLIDTNFFFIPFYERFDIIEELKNFLIERGIEYEGFYTLRKNIWEVENKLKTTKSENKRKLFKLVLDYIKKKDIRILDSSLNEKTDRLIVSTVLKDKWIVCTLDRQLRYILRRLKIPYIYYANRSLHIRW
;
A
#
# COMPACT_ATOMS: atom_id res chain seq x y z
N MET A 1 18.76 -8.85 6.78
CA MET A 1 17.82 -8.18 7.71
C MET A 1 16.50 -8.02 6.99
N ARG A 2 15.39 -8.51 7.56
CA ARG A 2 14.10 -8.58 6.83
C ARG A 2 13.20 -7.40 7.18
N TYR A 3 12.66 -6.73 6.16
CA TYR A 3 11.67 -5.68 6.28
C TYR A 3 10.24 -6.24 6.21
N LYS A 4 9.29 -5.60 6.87
CA LYS A 4 7.86 -5.76 6.56
C LYS A 4 7.46 -4.68 5.56
N VAL A 5 6.69 -5.02 4.53
CA VAL A 5 6.29 -4.04 3.49
C VAL A 5 4.82 -3.66 3.67
N LEU A 6 4.55 -2.43 4.11
CA LEU A 6 3.20 -1.92 4.32
C LEU A 6 2.69 -1.23 3.06
N ILE A 7 1.58 -1.71 2.51
CA ILE A 7 0.97 -1.21 1.28
C ILE A 7 -0.26 -0.37 1.61
N ASP A 8 -0.19 0.89 1.19
CA ASP A 8 -1.29 1.84 1.26
C ASP A 8 -2.36 1.56 0.19
N THR A 9 -3.61 1.94 0.47
CA THR A 9 -4.78 1.70 -0.38
C THR A 9 -4.55 2.09 -1.84
N ASN A 10 -3.95 3.27 -2.07
CA ASN A 10 -3.78 3.84 -3.42
C ASN A 10 -2.86 3.00 -4.32
N PHE A 11 -1.93 2.22 -3.74
CA PHE A 11 -1.05 1.35 -4.51
C PHE A 11 -1.83 0.25 -5.23
N PHE A 12 -2.89 -0.29 -4.61
CA PHE A 12 -3.70 -1.36 -5.20
C PHE A 12 -4.53 -0.93 -6.42
N PHE A 13 -4.61 0.38 -6.68
CA PHE A 13 -5.32 0.90 -7.86
C PHE A 13 -4.43 0.97 -9.10
N ILE A 14 -3.10 0.95 -8.94
CA ILE A 14 -2.14 1.08 -10.05
C ILE A 14 -2.40 0.08 -11.20
N PRO A 15 -2.67 -1.22 -10.95
CA PRO A 15 -2.89 -2.19 -12.02
C PRO A 15 -4.04 -1.82 -12.96
N PHE A 16 -5.05 -1.12 -12.46
CA PHE A 16 -6.24 -0.75 -13.22
C PHE A 16 -6.05 0.52 -14.04
N TYR A 17 -4.97 1.27 -13.79
CA TYR A 17 -4.59 2.45 -14.56
C TYR A 17 -3.44 2.15 -15.52
N GLU A 18 -2.46 1.36 -15.09
CA GLU A 18 -1.21 1.13 -15.81
C GLU A 18 -1.12 -0.25 -16.50
N ARG A 19 -2.13 -1.13 -16.29
CA ARG A 19 -2.27 -2.45 -16.94
C ARG A 19 -1.11 -3.43 -16.68
N PHE A 20 -0.50 -3.38 -15.50
CA PHE A 20 0.47 -4.37 -15.04
C PHE A 20 0.26 -4.72 -13.56
N ASP A 21 0.85 -5.82 -13.10
CA ASP A 21 0.71 -6.27 -11.72
C ASP A 21 1.71 -5.57 -10.78
N ILE A 22 1.27 -4.50 -10.12
CA ILE A 22 2.13 -3.70 -9.23
C ILE A 22 2.73 -4.51 -8.07
N ILE A 23 2.02 -5.53 -7.58
CA ILE A 23 2.51 -6.35 -6.47
C ILE A 23 3.61 -7.29 -6.96
N GLU A 24 3.49 -7.82 -8.18
CA GLU A 24 4.56 -8.63 -8.76
C GLU A 24 5.79 -7.77 -9.11
N GLU A 25 5.56 -6.58 -9.69
CA GLU A 25 6.63 -5.61 -9.94
C GLU A 25 7.35 -5.21 -8.65
N LEU A 26 6.61 -5.01 -7.55
CA LEU A 26 7.19 -4.70 -6.24
C LEU A 26 8.07 -5.83 -5.72
N LYS A 27 7.70 -7.10 -5.91
CA LYS A 27 8.54 -8.24 -5.55
C LYS A 27 9.85 -8.24 -6.31
N ASN A 28 9.77 -8.13 -7.64
CA ASN A 28 10.94 -8.10 -8.52
C ASN A 28 11.87 -6.93 -8.13
N PHE A 29 11.29 -5.75 -7.92
CA PHE A 29 12.00 -4.56 -7.50
C PHE A 29 12.77 -4.73 -6.18
N LEU A 30 12.18 -5.41 -5.19
CA LEU A 30 12.84 -5.71 -3.92
C LEU A 30 13.96 -6.75 -4.08
N ILE A 31 13.71 -7.81 -4.86
CA ILE A 31 14.67 -8.89 -5.15
C ILE A 31 15.92 -8.34 -5.87
N GLU A 32 15.73 -7.57 -6.94
CA GLU A 32 16.81 -6.97 -7.74
C GLU A 32 17.72 -6.06 -6.91
N ARG A 33 17.19 -5.49 -5.82
CA ARG A 33 17.93 -4.61 -4.90
C ARG A 33 18.51 -5.33 -3.69
N GLY A 34 18.36 -6.66 -3.61
CA GLY A 34 18.81 -7.45 -2.48
C GLY A 34 18.11 -7.09 -1.16
N ILE A 35 16.89 -6.56 -1.22
CA ILE A 35 16.12 -6.19 -0.03
C ILE A 35 15.34 -7.41 0.44
N GLU A 36 15.77 -7.98 1.56
CA GLU A 36 15.03 -9.07 2.19
C GLU A 36 13.76 -8.55 2.87
N TYR A 37 12.64 -9.25 2.70
CA TYR A 37 11.37 -8.90 3.33
C TYR A 37 10.62 -10.13 3.85
N GLU A 38 9.77 -9.93 4.87
CA GLU A 38 8.98 -10.99 5.49
C GLU A 38 7.65 -11.25 4.76
N GLY A 39 7.11 -10.22 4.12
CA GLY A 39 5.84 -10.28 3.41
C GLY A 39 5.24 -8.90 3.17
N PHE A 40 4.10 -8.90 2.49
CA PHE A 40 3.29 -7.73 2.23
C PHE A 40 2.15 -7.62 3.23
N TYR A 41 1.91 -6.40 3.69
CA TYR A 41 0.92 -6.10 4.70
C TYR A 41 0.06 -4.92 4.25
N THR A 42 -1.17 -4.86 4.75
CA THR A 42 -2.00 -3.66 4.65
C THR A 42 -2.85 -3.51 5.91
N LEU A 43 -3.38 -2.33 6.16
CA LEU A 43 -4.22 -2.08 7.33
C LEU A 43 -5.67 -2.46 7.05
N ARG A 44 -6.37 -3.04 8.03
CA ARG A 44 -7.82 -3.31 7.91
C ARG A 44 -8.60 -2.05 7.54
N LYS A 45 -8.19 -0.89 8.05
CA LYS A 45 -8.77 0.41 7.67
C LYS A 45 -8.67 0.68 6.17
N ASN A 46 -7.54 0.37 5.54
CA ASN A 46 -7.34 0.56 4.10
C ASN A 46 -8.37 -0.24 3.28
N ILE A 47 -8.58 -1.50 3.68
CA ILE A 47 -9.59 -2.37 3.05
C ILE A 47 -11.00 -1.83 3.30
N TRP A 48 -11.30 -1.45 4.53
CA TRP A 48 -12.59 -0.87 4.91
C TRP A 48 -12.91 0.40 4.12
N GLU A 49 -11.93 1.27 3.85
CA GLU A 49 -12.15 2.48 3.04
C GLU A 49 -12.56 2.13 1.60
N VAL A 50 -11.99 1.08 1.00
CA VAL A 50 -12.39 0.61 -0.33
C VAL A 50 -13.78 -0.04 -0.28
N GLU A 51 -14.06 -0.88 0.72
CA GLU A 51 -15.38 -1.48 0.94
C GLU A 51 -16.46 -0.41 1.14
N ASN A 52 -16.17 0.64 1.91
CA ASN A 52 -17.09 1.74 2.15
C ASN A 52 -17.34 2.57 0.89
N LYS A 53 -16.28 2.88 0.12
CA LYS A 53 -16.40 3.53 -1.19
C LYS A 53 -17.22 2.69 -2.18
N LEU A 54 -17.08 1.37 -2.16
CA LEU A 54 -17.87 0.45 -2.97
C LEU A 54 -19.37 0.53 -2.63
N LYS A 55 -19.70 0.57 -1.34
CA LYS A 55 -21.10 0.64 -0.86
C LYS A 55 -21.75 2.00 -1.13
N THR A 56 -20.98 3.09 -1.06
CA THR A 56 -21.51 4.46 -1.09
C THR A 56 -21.45 5.12 -2.47
N THR A 57 -20.63 4.62 -3.39
CA THR A 57 -20.50 5.22 -4.72
C THR A 57 -21.78 5.11 -5.55
N LYS A 58 -22.18 6.23 -6.15
CA LYS A 58 -23.25 6.29 -7.17
C LYS A 58 -22.75 5.99 -8.60
N SER A 59 -21.44 6.04 -8.82
CA SER A 59 -20.84 5.78 -10.14
C SER A 59 -20.62 4.29 -10.36
N GLU A 60 -21.22 3.74 -11.42
CA GLU A 60 -21.09 2.34 -11.82
C GLU A 60 -19.64 1.98 -12.19
N ASN A 61 -18.94 2.87 -12.89
CA ASN A 61 -17.53 2.67 -13.23
C ASN A 61 -16.65 2.58 -11.97
N LYS A 62 -16.88 3.47 -10.99
CA LYS A 62 -16.15 3.41 -9.71
C LYS A 62 -16.51 2.14 -8.92
N ARG A 63 -17.77 1.72 -8.93
CA ARG A 63 -18.23 0.49 -8.28
C ARG A 63 -17.49 -0.73 -8.82
N LYS A 64 -17.42 -0.86 -10.15
CA LYS A 64 -16.65 -1.93 -10.82
C LYS A 64 -15.18 -1.88 -10.44
N LEU A 65 -14.55 -0.70 -10.46
CA LEU A 65 -13.15 -0.52 -10.06
C LEU A 65 -12.89 -0.97 -8.61
N PHE A 66 -13.70 -0.53 -7.65
CA PHE A 66 -13.50 -0.93 -6.24
C PHE A 66 -13.68 -2.44 -6.03
N LYS A 67 -14.64 -3.06 -6.73
CA LYS A 67 -14.80 -4.53 -6.70
C LYS A 67 -13.55 -5.23 -7.22
N LEU A 68 -13.03 -4.78 -8.37
CA LEU A 68 -11.81 -5.33 -8.96
C LEU A 68 -10.60 -5.16 -8.03
N VAL A 69 -10.46 -4.02 -7.36
CA VAL A 69 -9.39 -3.77 -6.38
C VAL A 69 -9.48 -4.73 -5.19
N LEU A 70 -10.67 -4.93 -4.62
CA LEU A 70 -10.86 -5.88 -3.52
C LEU A 70 -10.56 -7.33 -3.95
N ASP A 71 -11.02 -7.72 -5.14
CA ASP A 71 -10.74 -9.05 -5.69
C ASP A 71 -9.23 -9.23 -5.97
N TYR A 72 -8.55 -8.18 -6.43
CA TYR A 72 -7.10 -8.17 -6.62
C TYR A 72 -6.36 -8.37 -5.30
N ILE A 73 -6.72 -7.60 -4.26
CA ILE A 73 -6.10 -7.73 -2.93
C ILE A 73 -6.27 -9.16 -2.40
N LYS A 74 -7.47 -9.75 -2.52
CA LYS A 74 -7.74 -11.13 -2.07
C LYS A 74 -6.92 -12.20 -2.80
N LYS A 75 -6.61 -11.96 -4.08
CA LYS A 75 -5.79 -12.89 -4.89
C LYS A 75 -4.30 -12.77 -4.60
N LYS A 76 -3.89 -11.73 -3.87
CA LYS A 76 -2.50 -11.51 -3.48
C LYS A 76 -2.27 -11.97 -2.05
N ASP A 77 -1.08 -12.49 -1.80
CA ASP A 77 -0.63 -12.87 -0.46
C ASP A 77 -0.30 -11.62 0.36
N ILE A 78 -1.34 -10.88 0.77
CA ILE A 78 -1.26 -9.66 1.56
C ILE A 78 -1.89 -9.91 2.92
N ARG A 79 -1.08 -9.78 3.97
CA ARG A 79 -1.54 -9.93 5.35
C ARG A 79 -2.26 -8.67 5.82
N ILE A 80 -3.46 -8.83 6.35
CA ILE A 80 -4.24 -7.70 6.88
C ILE A 80 -3.92 -7.54 8.36
N LEU A 81 -3.42 -6.36 8.72
CA LEU A 81 -3.20 -5.98 10.12
C LEU A 81 -4.44 -5.28 10.67
N ASP A 82 -4.84 -5.66 11.87
CA ASP A 82 -5.90 -4.95 12.58
C ASP A 82 -5.50 -3.50 12.84
N SER A 83 -6.50 -2.61 12.73
CA SER A 83 -6.30 -1.17 12.88
C SER A 83 -7.62 -0.50 13.27
N SER A 84 -7.54 0.61 14.01
CA SER A 84 -8.71 1.41 14.36
C SER A 84 -9.35 1.98 13.09
N LEU A 85 -10.67 1.86 12.94
CA LEU A 85 -11.39 2.46 11.80
C LEU A 85 -11.64 3.96 11.99
N ASN A 86 -11.55 4.46 13.23
CA ASN A 86 -11.89 5.84 13.60
C ASN A 86 -10.69 6.80 13.51
N GLU A 87 -9.47 6.28 13.42
CA GLU A 87 -8.26 7.11 13.32
C GLU A 87 -7.90 7.44 11.87
N LYS A 88 -7.20 8.56 11.63
CA LYS A 88 -6.70 8.90 10.29
C LYS A 88 -5.66 7.87 9.81
N THR A 89 -5.76 7.46 8.56
CA THR A 89 -4.94 6.40 7.95
C THR A 89 -3.44 6.70 8.07
N ASP A 90 -3.03 7.95 7.82
CA ASP A 90 -1.63 8.35 7.95
C ASP A 90 -1.08 8.18 9.37
N ARG A 91 -1.88 8.49 10.40
CA ARG A 91 -1.49 8.30 11.80
C ARG A 91 -1.32 6.82 12.13
N LEU A 92 -2.24 5.97 11.66
CA LEU A 92 -2.15 4.53 11.84
C LEU A 92 -0.94 3.94 11.14
N ILE A 93 -0.66 4.37 9.90
CA ILE A 93 0.53 3.97 9.16
C ILE A 93 1.76 4.32 9.98
N VAL A 94 1.94 5.59 10.36
CA VAL A 94 3.10 6.05 11.15
C VAL A 94 3.24 5.25 12.46
N SER A 95 2.15 5.07 13.21
CA SER A 95 2.18 4.33 14.48
C SER A 95 2.53 2.85 14.32
N THR A 96 2.13 2.24 13.20
CA THR A 96 2.47 0.85 12.84
C THR A 96 3.95 0.74 12.51
N VAL A 97 4.46 1.69 11.73
CA VAL A 97 5.79 1.56 11.12
C VAL A 97 6.93 2.02 12.02
N LEU A 98 6.64 2.71 13.12
CA LEU A 98 7.64 3.11 14.13
C LEU A 98 8.12 1.94 15.01
N LYS A 99 7.37 0.84 15.07
CA LYS A 99 7.62 -0.25 16.03
C LYS A 99 8.64 -1.29 15.54
N ASP A 100 8.71 -1.51 14.23
CA ASP A 100 9.58 -2.52 13.61
C ASP A 100 10.29 -1.94 12.37
N LYS A 101 11.04 -2.78 11.65
CA LYS A 101 11.62 -2.43 10.35
C LYS A 101 10.58 -2.55 9.24
N TRP A 102 10.07 -1.39 8.82
CA TRP A 102 9.06 -1.29 7.78
C TRP A 102 9.57 -0.54 6.54
N ILE A 103 9.10 -0.95 5.37
CA ILE A 103 9.09 -0.14 4.15
C ILE A 103 7.63 0.17 3.82
N VAL A 104 7.32 1.44 3.52
CA VAL A 104 5.94 1.86 3.21
C VAL A 104 5.77 2.13 1.72
N CYS A 105 4.80 1.48 1.08
CA CYS A 105 4.40 1.76 -0.30
C CYS A 105 3.24 2.76 -0.31
N THR A 106 3.49 4.00 -0.74
CA THR A 106 2.42 5.03 -0.83
C THR A 106 2.65 6.00 -1.98
N LEU A 107 1.53 6.48 -2.56
CA LEU A 107 1.52 7.55 -3.55
C LEU A 107 1.25 8.94 -2.93
N ASP A 108 0.98 9.00 -1.63
CA ASP A 108 0.69 10.26 -0.94
C ASP A 108 1.97 11.08 -0.68
N ARG A 109 1.99 12.34 -1.16
CA ARG A 109 3.16 13.23 -1.02
C ARG A 109 3.40 13.66 0.42
N GLN A 110 2.33 13.90 1.19
CA GLN A 110 2.43 14.31 2.60
C GLN A 110 2.92 13.16 3.46
N LEU A 111 2.41 11.95 3.25
CA LEU A 111 2.89 10.77 3.96
C LEU A 111 4.37 10.51 3.66
N ARG A 112 4.83 10.61 2.40
CA ARG A 112 6.26 10.50 2.07
C ARG A 112 7.12 11.56 2.75
N TYR A 113 6.63 12.78 2.87
CA TYR A 113 7.33 13.84 3.60
C TYR A 113 7.49 13.48 5.09
N ILE A 114 6.45 12.94 5.71
CA ILE A 114 6.47 12.50 7.12
C ILE A 114 7.43 11.32 7.30
N LEU A 115 7.32 10.26 6.48
CA LEU A 115 8.16 9.07 6.54
C LEU A 115 9.65 9.41 6.40
N ARG A 116 10.00 10.32 5.48
CA ARG A 116 11.36 10.83 5.32
C ARG A 116 11.88 11.50 6.60
N ARG A 117 11.06 12.31 7.28
CA ARG A 117 11.47 12.97 8.54
C ARG A 117 11.68 11.96 9.68
N LEU A 118 10.95 10.86 9.64
CA LEU A 118 11.06 9.76 10.61
C LEU A 118 12.14 8.73 10.24
N LYS A 119 12.86 8.93 9.12
CA LYS A 119 13.86 7.98 8.59
C LYS A 119 13.30 6.57 8.36
N ILE A 120 12.05 6.52 7.91
CA ILE A 120 11.38 5.28 7.54
C ILE A 120 11.43 5.15 6.02
N PRO A 121 11.97 4.05 5.48
CA PRO A 121 12.07 3.87 4.06
C PRO A 121 10.69 3.74 3.42
N TYR A 122 10.56 4.25 2.20
CA TYR A 122 9.30 4.20 1.46
C TYR A 122 9.52 3.96 -0.03
N ILE A 123 8.55 3.29 -0.62
CA ILE A 123 8.47 3.03 -2.06
C ILE A 123 7.30 3.83 -2.63
N TYR A 124 7.50 4.41 -3.80
CA TYR A 124 6.46 5.10 -4.55
C TYR A 124 6.58 4.80 -6.05
N TYR A 125 5.46 4.87 -6.75
CA TYR A 125 5.41 4.73 -8.20
C TYR A 125 5.39 6.12 -8.85
N ALA A 126 6.31 6.39 -9.77
CA ALA A 126 6.39 7.62 -10.55
C ALA A 126 7.17 7.37 -11.85
N ASN A 127 6.88 8.14 -12.91
CA ASN A 127 7.56 7.99 -14.21
C ASN A 127 7.61 6.53 -14.69
N ARG A 128 6.47 5.84 -14.56
CA ARG A 128 6.29 4.43 -14.91
C ARG A 128 7.26 3.45 -14.24
N SER A 129 7.79 3.79 -13.07
CA SER A 129 8.76 2.97 -12.35
C SER A 129 8.56 3.07 -10.84
N LEU A 130 8.99 2.02 -10.12
CA LEU A 130 9.10 2.06 -8.67
C LEU A 130 10.39 2.77 -8.24
N HIS A 131 10.28 3.55 -7.18
CA HIS A 131 11.39 4.29 -6.57
C HIS A 131 11.40 4.00 -5.08
N ILE A 132 12.58 3.79 -4.51
CA ILE A 132 12.76 3.66 -3.06
C ILE A 132 13.56 4.84 -2.52
N ARG A 133 13.17 5.30 -1.34
CA ARG A 133 13.95 6.25 -0.53
C ARG A 133 14.15 5.64 0.84
N TRP A 134 15.38 5.77 1.33
CA TRP A 134 15.78 5.36 2.67
C TRP A 134 15.67 6.52 3.65
#